data_AF-A0A8T0REI7-F1
#
_entry.id   AF-A0A8T0REI7-F1
#
_cell.length_a   1.000
_cell.length_b   1.000
_cell.length_c   1.000
_cell.angle_alpha   90.00
_cell.angle_beta   90.00
_cell.angle_gamma   90.00
#
_symmetry.space_group_name_H-M   'P 1'
#
loop_
_entity.id
_entity.type
_entity.pdbx_description
1 polymer ?
#
loop_
_entity_poly.entity_id
_entity_poly.type
_entity_poly.pdbx_seq_one_letter_code
_entity_poly.pdbx_strand_id
1 'polypeptide(L)'
;MFKKSQTSKTLEALNEKKKRAEEFCFEKCADQVDSINELTNDEKSYAMELFESDTNREVFMKTKNPEVHLIWLKRKIRALAANSA
;
A
#
# COMPACT_ATOMS: atom_id res chain seq x y z
N MET A 1 -29.30 13.58 25.04
CA MET A 1 -29.00 14.00 23.64
C MET A 1 -27.74 13.35 23.03
N PHE A 2 -27.22 12.23 23.55
CA PHE A 2 -25.89 11.71 23.13
C PHE A 2 -25.85 10.84 21.85
N LYS A 3 -27.00 10.43 21.29
CA LYS A 3 -27.02 9.47 20.16
C LYS A 3 -26.73 10.08 18.78
N LYS A 4 -27.02 11.37 18.53
CA LYS A 4 -26.83 12.00 17.20
C LYS A 4 -25.36 12.28 16.85
N SER A 5 -24.52 12.58 17.83
CA SER A 5 -23.10 12.93 17.61
C SER A 5 -22.23 11.73 17.25
N GLN A 6 -22.50 10.57 17.87
CA GLN A 6 -21.70 9.36 17.65
C GLN A 6 -21.92 8.76 16.26
N THR A 7 -23.16 8.81 15.74
CA THR A 7 -23.49 8.35 14.38
C THR A 7 -22.78 9.19 13.31
N SER A 8 -22.69 10.51 13.50
CA SER A 8 -22.00 11.41 12.56
C SER A 8 -20.49 11.12 12.47
N LYS A 9 -19.82 10.99 13.62
CA LYS A 9 -18.38 10.67 13.67
C LYS A 9 -18.06 9.30 13.05
N THR A 10 -18.95 8.33 13.23
CA THR A 10 -18.81 7.00 12.65
C THR A 10 -18.91 7.05 11.12
N LEU A 11 -19.84 7.85 10.60
CA LEU A 11 -20.03 8.01 9.15
C LEU A 11 -18.83 8.68 8.48
N GLU A 12 -18.26 9.72 9.10
CA GLU A 12 -17.06 10.39 8.61
C GLU A 12 -15.87 9.43 8.55
N ALA A 13 -15.61 8.67 9.62
CA ALA A 13 -14.53 7.69 9.67
C ALA A 13 -14.68 6.58 8.61
N LEU A 14 -15.91 6.13 8.33
CA LEU A 14 -16.19 5.16 7.27
C LEU A 14 -15.92 5.75 5.88
N ASN A 15 -16.32 6.99 5.65
CA ASN A 15 -16.08 7.68 4.39
C ASN A 15 -14.59 7.92 4.12
N GLU A 16 -13.82 8.31 5.15
CA GLU A 16 -12.37 8.45 5.05
C GLU A 16 -11.66 7.12 4.78
N LYS A 17 -12.10 6.04 5.44
CA LYS A 17 -11.59 4.69 5.14
C LYS A 17 -11.87 4.29 3.70
N LYS A 18 -13.08 4.55 3.21
CA LYS A 18 -13.47 4.26 1.81
C LYS A 18 -12.60 5.04 0.82
N LYS A 19 -12.41 6.34 1.04
CA LYS A 19 -11.53 7.17 0.20
C LYS A 19 -10.10 6.66 0.18
N ARG A 20 -9.53 6.29 1.34
CA ARG A 20 -8.18 5.70 1.40
C ARG A 20 -8.08 4.37 0.66
N ALA A 21 -9.09 3.51 0.77
CA ALA A 21 -9.13 2.25 0.04
C ALA A 21 -9.17 2.46 -1.48
N GLU A 22 -9.88 3.49 -1.97
CA GLU A 22 -9.92 3.86 -3.39
C GLU A 22 -8.62 4.52 -3.88
N GLU A 23 -7.96 5.30 -3.02
CA GLU A 23 -6.72 5.99 -3.36
C GLU A 23 -5.51 5.03 -3.40
N PHE A 24 -5.45 4.09 -2.45
CA PHE A 24 -4.36 3.13 -2.26
C PHE A 24 -4.83 1.69 -2.50
N CYS A 25 -5.65 1.48 -3.52
CA CYS A 25 -6.13 0.16 -3.88
C CYS A 25 -4.99 -0.72 -4.42
N PHE A 26 -5.21 -2.03 -4.38
CA PHE A 26 -4.22 -3.02 -4.80
C PHE A 26 -3.86 -2.85 -6.28
N GLU A 27 -4.86 -2.63 -7.14
CA GLU A 27 -4.70 -2.52 -8.59
C GLU A 27 -3.72 -1.40 -8.96
N LYS A 28 -3.84 -0.22 -8.33
CA LYS A 28 -2.90 0.89 -8.56
C LYS A 28 -1.48 0.56 -8.12
N CYS A 29 -1.33 -0.17 -7.00
CA CYS A 29 -0.01 -0.58 -6.53
C CYS A 29 0.61 -1.59 -7.50
N ALA A 30 -0.19 -2.54 -8.01
CA ALA A 30 0.23 -3.53 -8.99
C ALA A 30 0.66 -2.88 -10.30
N ASP A 31 -0.16 -2.01 -10.89
CA ASP A 31 0.16 -1.27 -12.12
C ASP A 31 1.48 -0.49 -11.99
N GLN A 32 1.67 0.17 -10.85
CA GLN A 32 2.87 0.96 -10.60
C GLN A 32 4.10 0.07 -10.43
N VAL A 33 4.01 -1.06 -9.72
CA VAL A 33 5.13 -2.03 -9.60
C VAL A 33 5.49 -2.66 -10.94
N ASP A 34 4.50 -2.99 -11.76
CA ASP A 34 4.74 -3.55 -13.08
C ASP A 34 5.51 -2.59 -13.98
N SER A 35 5.31 -1.28 -13.80
CA SER A 35 6.04 -0.23 -14.51
C SER A 35 7.50 0.00 -14.06
N ILE A 36 7.91 -0.55 -12.90
CA ILE A 36 9.29 -0.40 -12.39
C ILE A 36 10.20 -1.39 -13.12
N ASN A 37 11.14 -0.88 -13.92
CA ASN A 37 12.05 -1.67 -14.73
C ASN A 37 13.25 -2.22 -13.93
N GLU A 38 13.56 -1.61 -12.79
CA GLU A 38 14.67 -1.96 -11.90
C GLU A 38 14.37 -3.16 -10.98
N LEU A 39 13.21 -3.79 -11.14
CA LEU A 39 12.78 -5.00 -10.44
C LEU A 39 12.63 -6.16 -11.41
N THR A 40 13.11 -7.32 -10.98
CA THR A 40 12.88 -8.60 -11.67
C THR A 40 11.43 -9.08 -11.48
N ASN A 41 10.98 -10.02 -12.32
CA ASN A 41 9.64 -10.61 -12.16
C ASN A 41 9.46 -11.33 -10.81
N ASP A 42 10.54 -11.91 -10.28
CA ASP A 42 10.53 -12.53 -8.95
C ASP A 42 10.37 -11.46 -7.84
N GLU A 43 11.11 -10.36 -7.91
CA GLU A 43 10.91 -9.24 -6.97
C GLU A 43 9.50 -8.64 -7.07
N LYS A 44 8.92 -8.57 -8.27
CA LYS A 44 7.54 -8.12 -8.47
C LYS A 44 6.51 -9.06 -7.83
N SER A 45 6.76 -10.38 -7.81
CA SER A 45 5.87 -11.35 -7.14
C SER A 45 5.80 -11.09 -5.62
N TYR A 46 6.94 -10.88 -4.98
CA TYR A 46 7.00 -10.49 -3.56
C TYR A 46 6.34 -9.13 -3.28
N ALA A 47 6.41 -8.20 -4.24
CA ALA A 47 5.71 -6.93 -4.10
C ALA A 47 4.18 -7.10 -4.11
N MET A 48 3.64 -8.11 -4.82
CA MET A 48 2.20 -8.42 -4.76
C MET A 48 1.80 -8.85 -3.35
N GLU A 49 2.56 -9.75 -2.72
CA GLU A 49 2.34 -10.15 -1.32
C GLU A 49 2.46 -8.95 -0.36
N LEU A 50 3.43 -8.06 -0.60
CA LEU A 50 3.61 -6.84 0.21
C LEU A 50 2.36 -5.97 0.22
N PHE A 51 1.64 -5.91 -0.91
CA PHE A 51 0.45 -5.09 -1.10
C PHE A 51 -0.83 -5.69 -0.55
N GLU A 52 -0.82 -6.89 0.04
CA GLU A 52 -1.95 -7.37 0.85
C GLU A 52 -2.19 -6.45 2.06
N SER A 53 -1.14 -5.78 2.57
CA SER A 53 -1.23 -4.83 3.67
C SER A 53 -1.63 -3.42 3.21
N ASP A 54 -2.75 -2.92 3.72
CA ASP A 54 -3.24 -1.54 3.50
C ASP A 54 -2.19 -0.48 3.83
N THR A 55 -1.45 -0.66 4.94
CA THR A 55 -0.42 0.27 5.37
C THR A 55 0.76 0.30 4.39
N ASN A 56 1.16 -0.86 3.84
CA ASN A 56 2.22 -0.91 2.85
C ASN A 56 1.78 -0.23 1.55
N ARG A 57 0.53 -0.44 1.09
CA ARG A 57 -0.01 0.26 -0.08
C ARG A 57 -0.02 1.77 0.12
N GLU A 58 -0.45 2.24 1.29
CA GLU A 58 -0.44 3.68 1.61
C GLU A 58 0.98 4.27 1.60
N VAL A 59 1.96 3.60 2.23
CA VAL A 59 3.36 4.06 2.24
C VAL A 59 3.94 4.09 0.82
N PHE A 60 3.70 3.04 0.04
CA PHE A 60 4.14 2.93 -1.35
C PHE A 60 3.59 4.10 -2.20
N MET A 61 2.28 4.30 -2.23
CA MET A 61 1.63 5.33 -3.05
C MET A 61 1.93 6.78 -2.60
N LYS A 62 2.20 6.99 -1.30
CA LYS A 62 2.53 8.32 -0.76
C LYS A 62 4.00 8.70 -0.90
N THR A 63 4.92 7.75 -1.09
CA THR A 63 6.35 8.06 -1.22
C THR A 63 6.62 8.71 -2.58
N LYS A 64 6.98 10.00 -2.57
CA LYS A 64 7.15 10.80 -3.81
C LYS A 64 8.56 10.82 -4.36
N ASN A 65 9.57 10.63 -3.50
CA ASN A 65 10.95 10.57 -3.95
C ASN A 65 11.21 9.20 -4.60
N PRO A 66 11.56 9.14 -5.91
CA PRO A 66 11.69 7.86 -6.61
C PRO A 66 12.79 6.95 -6.06
N GLU A 67 13.92 7.52 -5.61
CA GLU A 67 15.03 6.75 -5.06
C GLU A 67 14.67 6.15 -3.71
N VAL A 68 14.10 6.95 -2.81
CA VAL A 68 13.60 6.48 -1.50
C VAL A 68 12.52 5.42 -1.69
N HIS A 69 11.65 5.62 -2.68
CA HIS A 69 10.58 4.70 -3.03
C HIS A 69 11.13 3.33 -3.45
N LEU A 70 12.07 3.29 -4.38
CA LEU A 70 12.70 2.05 -4.84
C LEU A 70 13.51 1.37 -3.73
N ILE A 71 14.28 2.13 -2.94
CA ILE A 71 15.05 1.60 -1.81
C ILE A 71 14.13 0.95 -0.78
N TRP A 72 13.03 1.62 -0.42
CA TRP A 72 12.06 1.09 0.54
C TRP A 72 11.45 -0.21 0.03
N LEU A 73 11.01 -0.25 -1.23
CA LEU A 73 10.41 -1.44 -1.82
C LEU A 73 11.40 -2.62 -1.85
N LYS A 74 12.63 -2.40 -2.32
CA LYS A 74 13.68 -3.44 -2.33
C LYS A 74 14.05 -3.92 -0.94
N ARG A 75 13.98 -3.08 0.10
CA ARG A 75 14.19 -3.51 1.50
C ARG A 75 13.06 -4.41 1.98
N LYS A 76 11.81 -4.09 1.63
CA LYS A 76 10.64 -4.88 1.99
C LYS A 76 10.62 -6.24 1.30
N ILE A 77 10.87 -6.27 -0.01
CA ILE A 77 10.97 -7.50 -0.80
C ILE A 77 12.04 -8.44 -0.22
N ARG A 78 13.24 -7.93 0.06
CA ARG A 78 14.32 -8.73 0.67
C ARG A 78 13.94 -9.33 2.01
N ALA A 79 13.24 -8.55 2.86
CA ALA A 79 12.78 -9.04 4.15
C ALA A 79 11.71 -10.13 4.00
N LEU A 80 10.84 -10.02 3.00
CA LEU A 80 9.80 -11.01 2.74
C LEU A 80 10.40 -12.30 2.16
N ALA A 81 11.25 -12.19 1.14
CA ALA A 81 11.93 -13.33 0.53
C ALA A 81 12.77 -14.13 1.54
N ALA A 82 13.41 -13.45 2.50
CA ALA A 82 14.17 -14.10 3.56
C ALA A 82 13.30 -14.89 4.56
N ASN A 83 12.00 -14.57 4.68
CA ASN A 83 11.08 -15.30 5.55
C ASN A 83 10.38 -16.48 4.83
N SER A 84 10.45 -16.51 3.50
CA SER A 84 9.83 -17.54 2.66
C SER A 84 10.80 -18.68 2.27
N ALA A 85 12.08 -18.56 2.65
CA ALA A 85 13.15 -19.54 2.42
C ALA A 85 13.43 -20.36 3.69
#